data_AF-A0A2A2GP85-F1
#
_entry.id   AF-A0A2A2GP85-F1
#
_cell.length_a   1.000
_cell.length_b   1.000
_cell.length_c   1.000
_cell.angle_alpha   90.00
_cell.angle_beta   90.00
_cell.angle_gamma   90.00
#
_symmetry.space_group_name_H-M   'P 1'
#
loop_
_entity.id
_entity.type
_entity.pdbx_description
1 polymer ?
#
loop_
_entity_poly.entity_id
_entity_poly.type
_entity_poly.pdbx_seq_one_letter_code
_entity_poly.pdbx_strand_id
1 'polypeptide(L)'
;MKILSFSRCPFVGLIVAVFWWLGKKGAQQRKNEIIGGRYLANSVKEINQFLKAKGKLSSLKIGDLHLVENSEQQNIGLHGTVGTGKSTVINDLLTQVRKQRKRAIVYDKGNNFIPLFYREGKDIILNPMDARCPNWDLWRECQDRADFETFALPLFPDAKSGDPFWLMSARLLFVATAEHMRSHPDRSIKKLLQRLLSISLAELYDFVQGTDAANLVDGSIKLVAE
;
A
#
# COMPACT_ATOMS: atom_id res chain seq x y z
N MET A 1 41.55 -54.46 59.85
CA MET A 1 40.17 -54.06 59.49
C MET A 1 40.05 -52.58 59.84
N LYS A 2 39.86 -51.58 58.97
CA LYS A 2 39.28 -51.45 57.62
C LYS A 2 40.13 -50.44 56.83
N ILE A 3 40.44 -50.74 55.57
CA ILE A 3 41.01 -49.76 54.62
C ILE A 3 39.83 -48.95 54.08
N LEU A 4 39.75 -47.66 54.43
CA LEU A 4 38.76 -46.75 53.86
C LEU A 4 39.12 -46.45 52.41
N SER A 5 38.40 -47.09 51.49
CA SER A 5 38.28 -46.66 50.10
C SER A 5 37.51 -45.33 50.07
N PHE A 6 38.23 -44.21 50.01
CA PHE A 6 37.63 -42.90 49.85
C PHE A 6 37.48 -42.60 48.35
N SER A 7 36.23 -42.43 47.94
CA SER A 7 35.72 -42.21 46.59
C SER A 7 36.53 -41.20 45.76
N ARG A 8 37.27 -41.68 44.76
CA ARG A 8 37.90 -40.87 43.70
C ARG A 8 36.93 -40.40 42.60
N CYS A 9 35.68 -40.89 42.61
CA CYS A 9 34.65 -40.56 41.61
C CYS A 9 34.17 -39.09 41.54
N PRO A 10 33.87 -38.39 42.64
CA PRO A 10 33.29 -37.04 42.55
C PRO A 10 34.27 -36.00 41.99
N PHE A 11 35.57 -36.16 42.21
CA PHE A 11 36.59 -35.21 41.73
C PHE A 11 36.77 -35.27 40.22
N VAL A 12 36.78 -36.47 39.63
CA VAL A 12 36.84 -36.65 38.17
C VAL A 12 35.58 -36.13 37.50
N GLY A 13 34.39 -36.37 38.10
CA GLY A 13 33.13 -35.83 37.60
C GLY A 13 33.09 -34.29 37.59
N LEU A 14 33.60 -33.65 38.63
CA LEU A 14 33.71 -32.18 38.70
C LEU A 14 34.62 -31.64 37.60
N ILE A 15 35.78 -32.26 37.39
CA ILE A 15 36.73 -31.86 36.35
C ILE A 15 36.10 -31.98 34.96
N VAL A 16 35.45 -33.11 34.65
CA VAL A 16 34.76 -33.30 33.36
C VAL A 16 33.65 -32.28 33.16
N ALA A 17 32.86 -31.96 34.20
CA ALA A 17 31.82 -30.95 34.14
C ALA A 17 32.38 -29.54 33.87
N VAL A 18 33.50 -29.19 34.50
CA VAL A 18 34.18 -27.90 34.27
C VAL A 18 34.76 -27.83 32.86
N PHE A 19 35.44 -28.87 32.37
CA PHE A 19 35.96 -28.90 31.01
C PHE A 19 34.84 -28.87 29.96
N TRP A 20 33.72 -29.55 30.21
CA TRP A 20 32.55 -29.48 29.36
C TRP A 20 31.93 -28.08 29.35
N TRP A 21 31.80 -27.44 30.51
CA TRP A 21 31.29 -26.07 30.63
C TRP A 21 32.20 -25.05 29.92
N LEU A 22 33.52 -25.14 30.14
CA LEU A 22 34.52 -24.31 29.47
C LEU A 22 34.53 -24.54 27.96
N GLY A 23 34.43 -25.79 27.52
CA GLY A 23 34.31 -26.15 26.10
C GLY A 23 33.06 -25.54 25.45
N LYS A 24 31.92 -25.59 26.15
CA LYS A 24 30.66 -24.97 25.72
C LYS A 24 30.78 -23.45 25.64
N LYS A 25 31.38 -22.80 26.65
CA LYS A 25 31.63 -21.35 26.66
C LYS A 25 32.59 -20.93 25.55
N GLY A 26 33.68 -21.66 25.36
CA GLY A 26 34.66 -21.39 24.31
C GLY A 26 34.10 -21.65 22.90
N ALA A 27 33.17 -22.59 22.74
CA ALA A 27 32.43 -22.77 21.49
C ALA A 27 31.44 -21.62 21.22
N GLN A 28 30.83 -21.06 22.26
CA GLN A 28 29.96 -19.88 22.13
C GLN A 28 30.74 -18.61 21.79
N GLN A 29 31.92 -18.40 22.42
CA GLN A 29 32.80 -17.25 22.15
C GLN A 29 33.49 -17.32 20.77
N ARG A 30 33.64 -18.51 20.19
CA ARG A 30 34.16 -18.70 18.82
C ARG A 30 33.15 -18.42 17.72
N LYS A 31 31.89 -18.14 18.06
CA LYS A 31 30.92 -17.71 17.06
C LYS A 31 31.27 -16.29 16.64
N ASN A 32 31.57 -16.12 15.35
CA ASN A 32 31.78 -14.80 14.77
C ASN A 32 30.60 -13.90 15.13
N GLU A 33 30.86 -12.84 15.88
CA GLU A 33 29.89 -11.79 16.09
C GLU A 33 29.84 -10.91 14.84
N ILE A 34 28.64 -10.78 14.27
CA ILE A 34 28.40 -9.85 13.18
C ILE A 34 28.41 -8.44 13.80
N ILE A 35 29.58 -7.81 13.75
CA ILE A 35 29.85 -6.46 14.26
C ILE A 35 29.05 -5.36 13.56
N GLY A 36 28.45 -5.65 12.40
CA GLY A 36 27.52 -4.76 11.72
C GLY A 36 27.37 -5.08 10.24
N GLY A 37 26.55 -4.28 9.55
CA GLY A 37 26.37 -4.37 8.10
C GLY A 37 25.35 -5.42 7.64
N ARG A 38 25.38 -5.72 6.35
CA ARG A 38 24.49 -6.70 5.71
C ARG A 38 25.04 -8.11 5.93
N TYR A 39 24.20 -8.99 6.47
CA TYR A 39 24.51 -10.39 6.61
C TYR A 39 23.89 -11.19 5.46
N LEU A 40 24.71 -11.95 4.74
CA LEU A 40 24.24 -12.91 3.76
C LEU A 40 24.17 -14.29 4.44
N ALA A 41 22.96 -14.76 4.71
CA ALA A 41 22.76 -16.09 5.27
C ALA A 41 23.01 -17.18 4.22
N ASN A 42 23.41 -18.36 4.70
CA ASN A 42 23.73 -19.50 3.83
C ASN A 42 22.49 -20.25 3.37
N SER A 43 21.35 -20.08 4.06
CA SER A 43 20.11 -20.74 3.70
C SER A 43 18.87 -19.98 4.18
N VAL A 44 17.74 -20.22 3.52
CA VAL A 44 16.42 -19.72 3.95
C VAL A 44 16.05 -20.24 5.34
N LYS A 45 16.41 -21.50 5.65
CA LYS A 45 16.14 -22.14 6.95
C LYS A 45 16.81 -21.39 8.09
N GLU A 46 18.03 -20.92 7.89
CA GLU A 46 18.78 -20.12 8.86
C GLU A 46 18.02 -18.82 9.19
N ILE A 47 17.57 -18.08 8.16
CA ILE A 47 16.80 -16.86 8.33
C ILE A 47 15.47 -17.14 9.04
N ASN A 48 14.72 -18.15 8.62
CA ASN A 48 13.45 -18.50 9.27
C ASN A 48 13.64 -18.89 10.74
N GLN A 49 14.70 -19.63 11.08
CA GLN A 49 15.03 -19.96 12.47
C GLN A 49 15.39 -18.71 13.28
N PHE A 50 16.15 -17.78 12.69
CA PHE A 50 16.49 -16.50 13.31
C PHE A 50 15.25 -15.64 13.56
N LEU A 51 14.37 -15.50 12.56
CA LEU A 51 13.10 -14.77 12.71
C LEU A 51 12.22 -15.40 13.77
N LYS A 52 12.10 -16.74 13.78
CA LYS A 52 11.32 -17.48 14.78
C LYS A 52 11.89 -17.29 16.19
N ALA A 53 13.21 -17.40 16.37
CA ALA A 53 13.87 -17.21 17.66
C ALA A 53 13.69 -15.78 18.20
N LYS A 54 13.56 -14.79 17.32
CA LYS A 54 13.28 -13.39 17.69
C LYS A 54 11.78 -13.06 17.79
N GLY A 55 10.89 -14.04 17.57
CA GLY A 55 9.44 -13.80 17.54
C GLY A 55 8.99 -12.87 16.42
N LYS A 56 9.75 -12.77 15.32
CA LYS A 56 9.48 -11.88 14.16
C LYS A 56 9.18 -12.65 12.87
N LEU A 57 8.74 -13.90 12.98
CA LEU A 57 8.42 -14.74 11.83
C LEU A 57 7.01 -14.40 11.34
N SER A 58 6.90 -13.75 10.18
CA SER A 58 5.59 -13.44 9.59
C SER A 58 4.86 -14.70 9.13
N SER A 59 3.53 -14.63 9.10
CA SER A 59 2.69 -15.62 8.41
C SER A 59 2.80 -15.53 6.89
N LEU A 60 3.25 -14.39 6.36
CA LEU A 60 3.50 -14.16 4.95
C LEU A 60 4.92 -14.58 4.58
N LYS A 61 5.08 -15.12 3.38
CA LYS A 61 6.37 -15.59 2.85
C LYS A 61 6.48 -15.43 1.34
N ILE A 62 7.70 -15.43 0.83
CA ILE A 62 8.02 -15.52 -0.60
C ILE A 62 8.73 -16.86 -0.81
N GLY A 63 8.06 -17.81 -1.45
CA GLY A 63 8.53 -19.20 -1.51
C GLY A 63 8.63 -19.80 -0.09
N ASP A 64 9.84 -20.16 0.33
CA ASP A 64 10.10 -20.68 1.67
C ASP A 64 10.58 -19.61 2.66
N LEU A 65 10.89 -18.40 2.19
CA LEU A 65 11.41 -17.33 3.03
C LEU A 65 10.27 -16.53 3.65
N HIS A 66 10.11 -16.64 4.96
CA HIS A 66 9.14 -15.83 5.70
C HIS A 66 9.57 -14.37 5.74
N LEU A 67 8.59 -13.48 5.62
CA LEU A 67 8.82 -12.05 5.82
C LEU A 67 9.07 -11.76 7.30
N VAL A 68 9.61 -10.57 7.58
CA VAL A 68 9.65 -10.05 8.95
C VAL A 68 8.22 -9.70 9.35
N GLU A 69 7.81 -10.08 10.55
CA GLU A 69 6.49 -9.75 11.08
C GLU A 69 6.20 -8.24 10.97
N ASN A 70 5.00 -7.91 10.47
CA ASN A 70 4.50 -6.55 10.21
C ASN A 70 5.24 -5.75 9.13
N SER A 71 6.26 -6.31 8.48
CA SER A 71 6.96 -5.62 7.38
C SER A 71 6.07 -5.31 6.18
N GLU A 72 4.97 -6.05 5.99
CA GLU A 72 4.00 -5.79 4.94
C GLU A 72 3.32 -4.41 5.06
N GLN A 73 3.30 -3.83 6.26
CA GLN A 73 2.78 -2.48 6.52
C GLN A 73 3.73 -1.38 6.01
N GLN A 74 4.98 -1.73 5.71
CA GLN A 74 6.02 -0.80 5.24
C GLN A 74 6.16 -0.81 3.71
N ASN A 75 5.23 -1.46 3.00
CA ASN A 75 5.26 -1.73 1.56
C ASN A 75 6.37 -2.71 1.14
N ILE A 76 6.17 -3.35 -0.02
CA ILE A 76 7.11 -4.30 -0.61
C ILE A 76 7.47 -3.83 -2.02
N GLY A 77 8.75 -3.61 -2.28
CA GLY A 77 9.27 -3.31 -3.61
C GLY A 77 9.73 -4.57 -4.33
N LEU A 78 9.13 -4.89 -5.48
CA LEU A 78 9.56 -5.98 -6.34
C LEU A 78 10.29 -5.42 -7.58
N HIS A 79 11.58 -5.71 -7.71
CA HIS A 79 12.42 -5.23 -8.82
C HIS A 79 12.98 -6.39 -9.63
N GLY A 80 12.99 -6.25 -10.96
CA GLY A 80 13.52 -7.26 -11.88
C GLY A 80 13.04 -7.04 -13.32
N THR A 81 13.73 -7.61 -14.31
CA THR A 81 13.36 -7.53 -15.73
C THR A 81 12.06 -8.30 -16.04
N VAL A 82 11.52 -8.14 -17.25
CA VAL A 82 10.35 -8.91 -17.68
C VAL A 82 10.70 -10.41 -17.66
N GLY A 83 9.78 -11.25 -17.20
CA GLY A 83 9.99 -12.70 -17.11
C GLY A 83 10.68 -13.21 -15.84
N THR A 84 11.17 -12.35 -14.95
CA THR A 84 11.87 -12.80 -13.70
C THR A 84 10.95 -13.30 -12.58
N GLY A 85 9.64 -13.49 -12.85
CA GLY A 85 8.69 -14.03 -11.87
C GLY A 85 8.07 -13.04 -10.88
N LYS A 86 8.14 -11.71 -11.14
CA LYS A 86 7.46 -10.70 -10.28
C LYS A 86 5.96 -10.99 -10.09
N SER A 87 5.25 -11.30 -11.18
CA SER A 87 3.82 -11.66 -11.12
C SER A 87 3.58 -12.95 -10.35
N THR A 88 4.51 -13.91 -10.40
CA THR A 88 4.45 -15.14 -9.60
C THR A 88 4.52 -14.83 -8.11
N VAL A 89 5.42 -13.93 -7.69
CA VAL A 89 5.50 -13.48 -6.29
C VAL A 89 4.20 -12.79 -5.85
N ILE A 90 3.64 -11.92 -6.69
CA ILE A 90 2.36 -11.24 -6.38
C ILE A 90 1.22 -12.26 -6.26
N ASN A 91 1.12 -13.23 -7.17
CA ASN A 91 0.11 -14.29 -7.13
C ASN A 91 0.19 -15.13 -5.84
N ASP A 92 1.41 -15.50 -5.42
CA ASP A 92 1.62 -16.25 -4.19
C ASP A 92 1.21 -15.42 -2.96
N LEU A 93 1.64 -14.16 -2.88
CA LEU A 93 1.25 -13.25 -1.80
C LEU A 93 -0.27 -13.02 -1.75
N LEU A 94 -0.93 -12.79 -2.89
CA LEU A 94 -2.40 -12.64 -2.95
C LEU A 94 -3.11 -13.92 -2.49
N THR A 95 -2.58 -15.09 -2.84
CA THR A 95 -3.11 -16.38 -2.37
C THR A 95 -3.00 -16.49 -0.85
N GLN A 96 -1.88 -16.07 -0.26
CA GLN A 96 -1.69 -16.06 1.19
C GLN A 96 -2.63 -15.06 1.88
N VAL A 97 -2.74 -13.82 1.38
CA VAL A 97 -3.67 -12.79 1.87
C VAL A 97 -5.11 -13.30 1.85
N ARG A 98 -5.51 -13.99 0.78
CA ARG A 98 -6.83 -14.63 0.64
C ARG A 98 -7.05 -15.74 1.67
N LYS A 99 -6.07 -16.63 1.87
CA LYS A 99 -6.14 -17.69 2.90
C LYS A 99 -6.33 -17.11 4.29
N GLN A 100 -5.73 -15.94 4.56
CA GLN A 100 -5.89 -15.18 5.80
C GLN A 100 -7.19 -14.37 5.87
N ARG A 101 -8.08 -14.46 4.87
CA ARG A 101 -9.35 -13.70 4.78
C ARG A 101 -9.17 -12.17 4.84
N LYS A 102 -8.01 -11.68 4.39
CA LYS A 102 -7.73 -10.25 4.26
C LYS A 102 -8.25 -9.71 2.92
N ARG A 103 -8.49 -8.39 2.87
CA ARG A 103 -8.92 -7.68 1.65
C ARG A 103 -7.70 -7.18 0.88
N ALA A 104 -7.83 -7.08 -0.44
CA ALA A 104 -6.81 -6.52 -1.33
C ALA A 104 -7.49 -5.67 -2.40
N ILE A 105 -6.84 -4.57 -2.77
CA ILE A 105 -7.16 -3.79 -3.97
C ILE A 105 -6.07 -4.10 -4.98
N VAL A 106 -6.44 -4.56 -6.17
CA VAL A 106 -5.50 -5.01 -7.19
C VAL A 106 -5.68 -4.16 -8.44
N TYR A 107 -4.65 -3.42 -8.82
CA TYR A 107 -4.60 -2.72 -10.10
C TYR A 107 -4.17 -3.69 -11.22
N ASP A 108 -5.14 -4.24 -11.93
CA ASP A 108 -4.94 -5.28 -12.94
C ASP A 108 -4.98 -4.75 -14.37
N LYS A 109 -3.95 -3.99 -14.77
CA LYS A 109 -3.84 -3.43 -16.13
C LYS A 109 -3.88 -4.49 -17.23
N GLY A 110 -3.36 -5.69 -16.97
CA GLY A 110 -3.19 -6.75 -17.96
C GLY A 110 -4.27 -7.82 -17.97
N ASN A 111 -5.31 -7.70 -17.12
CA ASN A 111 -6.31 -8.74 -16.90
C ASN A 111 -5.68 -10.10 -16.52
N ASN A 112 -4.61 -10.07 -15.72
CA ASN A 112 -3.87 -11.25 -15.29
C ASN A 112 -4.37 -11.82 -13.96
N PHE A 113 -5.02 -10.99 -13.14
CA PHE A 113 -5.44 -11.34 -11.79
C PHE A 113 -6.94 -11.60 -11.72
N ILE A 114 -7.77 -10.88 -12.48
CA ILE A 114 -9.22 -11.13 -12.54
C ILE A 114 -9.52 -12.61 -12.87
N PRO A 115 -8.95 -13.24 -13.91
CA PRO A 115 -9.25 -14.64 -14.24
C PRO A 115 -8.84 -15.63 -13.13
N LEU A 116 -7.84 -15.27 -12.31
CA LEU A 116 -7.31 -16.14 -11.26
C LEU A 116 -8.04 -15.95 -9.92
N PHE A 117 -8.45 -14.72 -9.62
CA PHE A 117 -8.85 -14.34 -8.27
C PHE A 117 -10.29 -13.85 -8.18
N TYR A 118 -10.90 -13.31 -9.23
CA TYR A 118 -12.25 -12.74 -9.13
C TYR A 118 -13.30 -13.79 -8.75
N ARG A 119 -14.20 -13.41 -7.84
CA ARG A 119 -15.36 -14.22 -7.43
C ARG A 119 -16.63 -13.42 -7.65
N GLU A 120 -17.48 -13.92 -8.53
CA GLU A 120 -18.80 -13.37 -8.82
C GLU A 120 -19.62 -13.20 -7.53
N GLY A 121 -20.31 -12.07 -7.40
CA GLY A 121 -21.10 -11.72 -6.22
C GLY A 121 -20.32 -11.45 -4.93
N LYS A 122 -18.97 -11.45 -4.96
CA LYS A 122 -18.12 -11.19 -3.79
C LYS A 122 -17.08 -10.11 -4.02
N ASP A 123 -16.38 -10.16 -5.14
CA ASP A 123 -15.34 -9.20 -5.49
C ASP A 123 -15.89 -8.12 -6.42
N ILE A 124 -15.30 -6.92 -6.39
CA ILE A 124 -15.76 -5.76 -7.16
C ILE A 124 -14.73 -5.46 -8.25
N ILE A 125 -15.20 -5.28 -9.49
CA ILE A 125 -14.39 -4.81 -10.62
C ILE A 125 -14.71 -3.33 -10.84
N LEU A 126 -13.70 -2.47 -10.78
CA LEU A 126 -13.84 -1.05 -11.12
C LEU A 126 -13.22 -0.80 -12.50
N ASN A 127 -14.01 -1.02 -13.55
CA ASN A 127 -13.62 -0.80 -14.94
C ASN A 127 -14.86 -0.39 -15.76
N PRO A 128 -14.97 0.86 -16.26
CA PRO A 128 -16.16 1.33 -16.97
C PRO A 128 -16.45 0.57 -18.28
N MET A 129 -15.51 -0.23 -18.78
CA MET A 129 -15.70 -1.07 -19.97
C MET A 129 -16.12 -2.51 -19.63
N ASP A 130 -16.24 -2.88 -18.35
CA ASP A 130 -16.67 -4.20 -17.91
C ASP A 130 -18.15 -4.15 -17.46
N ALA A 131 -18.99 -5.02 -18.01
CA ALA A 131 -20.41 -5.06 -17.71
C ALA A 131 -20.71 -5.38 -16.23
N ARG A 132 -19.76 -5.96 -15.50
CA ARG A 132 -19.88 -6.26 -14.05
C ARG A 132 -19.49 -5.09 -13.16
N CYS A 133 -19.00 -3.98 -13.75
CA CYS A 133 -18.64 -2.79 -12.99
C CYS A 133 -19.88 -2.20 -12.32
N PRO A 134 -19.85 -1.92 -11.01
CA PRO A 134 -20.97 -1.27 -10.35
C PRO A 134 -21.13 0.15 -10.88
N ASN A 135 -22.36 0.64 -10.85
CA ASN A 135 -22.63 2.06 -11.03
C ASN A 135 -21.96 2.84 -9.89
N TRP A 136 -21.28 3.92 -10.27
CA TRP A 136 -20.57 4.78 -9.34
C TRP A 136 -21.24 6.16 -9.30
N ASP A 137 -21.41 6.69 -8.09
CA ASP A 137 -22.06 7.98 -7.85
C ASP A 137 -21.12 8.89 -7.05
N LEU A 138 -20.56 9.90 -7.72
CA LEU A 138 -19.68 10.90 -7.14
C LEU A 138 -20.28 11.55 -5.88
N TRP A 139 -21.58 11.86 -5.88
CA TRP A 139 -22.25 12.54 -4.76
C TRP A 139 -22.55 11.59 -3.58
N ARG A 140 -22.38 10.27 -3.78
CA ARG A 140 -22.40 9.29 -2.70
C ARG A 140 -21.00 9.02 -2.13
N GLU A 141 -19.94 9.23 -2.91
CA GLU A 141 -18.58 9.16 -2.37
C GLU A 141 -18.23 10.44 -1.60
N CYS A 142 -18.51 11.60 -2.18
CA CYS A 142 -18.28 12.88 -1.54
C CYS A 142 -19.53 13.28 -0.75
N GLN A 143 -19.46 13.38 0.57
CA GLN A 143 -20.55 13.79 1.46
C GLN A 143 -20.57 15.28 1.73
N ASP A 144 -19.40 15.92 1.72
CA ASP A 144 -19.25 17.37 1.89
C ASP A 144 -18.24 17.96 0.89
N ARG A 145 -17.93 19.26 1.07
CA ARG A 145 -16.96 19.98 0.24
C ARG A 145 -15.54 19.43 0.38
N ALA A 146 -15.12 19.08 1.60
CA ALA A 146 -13.77 18.57 1.85
C ALA A 146 -13.53 17.22 1.14
N ASP A 147 -14.57 16.39 1.03
CA ASP A 147 -14.50 15.18 0.23
C ASP A 147 -14.33 15.50 -1.27
N PHE A 148 -15.01 16.51 -1.81
CA PHE A 148 -14.81 16.94 -3.20
C PHE A 148 -13.41 17.49 -3.44
N GLU A 149 -12.89 18.29 -2.51
CA GLU A 149 -11.52 18.81 -2.57
C GLU A 149 -10.50 17.67 -2.57
N THR A 150 -10.69 16.68 -1.69
CA THR A 150 -9.85 15.47 -1.63
C THR A 150 -9.95 14.66 -2.92
N PHE A 151 -11.15 14.52 -3.48
CA PHE A 151 -11.39 13.81 -4.74
C PHE A 151 -10.75 14.53 -5.94
N ALA A 152 -10.69 15.86 -5.91
CA ALA A 152 -10.09 16.67 -6.97
C ALA A 152 -8.56 16.51 -7.06
N LEU A 153 -7.88 16.17 -5.95
CA LEU A 153 -6.41 16.01 -5.93
C LEU A 153 -5.89 14.96 -6.92
N PRO A 154 -6.35 13.69 -6.91
CA PRO A 154 -5.92 12.70 -7.89
C PRO A 154 -6.52 12.94 -9.29
N LEU A 155 -7.66 13.61 -9.39
CA LEU A 155 -8.32 13.89 -10.67
C LEU A 155 -7.56 14.94 -11.49
N PHE A 156 -7.05 15.97 -10.82
CA PHE A 156 -6.23 17.02 -11.40
C PHE A 156 -4.85 16.97 -10.75
N PRO A 157 -3.96 16.05 -11.14
CA PRO A 157 -2.67 15.85 -10.48
C PRO A 157 -1.74 17.06 -10.65
N ASP A 158 -0.86 17.29 -9.68
CA ASP A 158 0.12 18.37 -9.75
C ASP A 158 1.02 18.22 -10.98
N ALA A 159 1.09 19.28 -11.78
CA ALA A 159 1.96 19.32 -12.94
C ALA A 159 3.41 19.55 -12.50
N LYS A 160 4.37 18.88 -13.15
CA LYS A 160 5.81 19.10 -12.89
C LYS A 160 6.28 20.49 -13.35
N SER A 161 5.51 21.13 -14.23
CA SER A 161 5.77 22.44 -14.82
C SER A 161 4.46 23.07 -15.28
N GLY A 162 4.41 24.39 -15.32
CA GLY A 162 3.21 25.15 -15.70
C GLY A 162 2.76 26.06 -14.56
N ASP A 163 1.80 26.94 -14.86
CA ASP A 163 1.27 27.88 -13.88
C ASP A 163 0.28 27.17 -12.93
N PRO A 164 0.56 27.13 -11.60
CA PRO A 164 -0.35 26.54 -10.61
C PRO A 164 -1.75 27.16 -10.63
N PHE A 165 -1.89 28.41 -11.08
CA PHE A 165 -3.18 29.09 -11.17
C PHE A 165 -4.20 28.28 -11.96
N TRP A 166 -3.83 27.75 -13.13
CA TRP A 166 -4.77 26.98 -13.98
C TRP A 166 -5.22 25.68 -13.34
N LEU A 167 -4.29 24.99 -12.68
CA LEU A 167 -4.60 23.74 -11.98
C LEU A 167 -5.52 23.98 -10.79
N MET A 168 -5.19 24.98 -9.96
CA MET A 168 -5.99 25.34 -8.80
C MET A 168 -7.37 25.85 -9.21
N SER A 169 -7.46 26.64 -10.28
CA SER A 169 -8.73 27.11 -10.83
C SER A 169 -9.61 25.97 -11.31
N ALA A 170 -9.04 24.98 -12.02
CA ALA A 170 -9.77 23.81 -12.47
C ALA A 170 -10.30 22.96 -11.29
N ARG A 171 -9.48 22.76 -10.25
CA ARG A 171 -9.92 22.09 -9.02
C ARG A 171 -11.06 22.85 -8.36
N LEU A 172 -10.94 24.17 -8.22
CA LEU A 172 -11.95 25.00 -7.56
C LEU A 172 -13.28 25.00 -8.32
N LEU A 173 -13.24 25.14 -9.64
CA LEU A 173 -14.43 25.08 -10.49
C LEU A 173 -15.11 23.71 -10.42
N PHE A 174 -14.33 22.62 -10.43
CA PHE A 174 -14.86 21.27 -10.26
C PHE A 174 -15.58 21.12 -8.91
N VAL A 175 -14.93 21.51 -7.81
CA VAL A 175 -15.48 21.40 -6.45
C VAL A 175 -16.77 22.20 -6.34
N ALA A 176 -16.74 23.48 -6.68
CA ALA A 176 -17.91 24.37 -6.58
C ALA A 176 -19.09 23.88 -7.43
N THR A 177 -18.82 23.47 -8.68
CA THR A 177 -19.87 22.97 -9.58
C THR A 177 -20.46 21.65 -9.08
N ALA A 178 -19.61 20.70 -8.67
CA ALA A 178 -20.07 19.40 -8.18
C ALA A 178 -20.85 19.53 -6.86
N GLU A 179 -20.39 20.40 -5.96
CA GLU A 179 -21.08 20.73 -4.71
C GLU A 179 -22.45 21.34 -4.97
N HIS A 180 -22.54 22.35 -5.83
CA HIS A 180 -23.80 23.02 -6.17
C HIS A 180 -24.79 22.07 -6.87
N MET A 181 -24.29 21.09 -7.64
CA MET A 181 -25.10 20.05 -8.25
C MET A 181 -25.64 18.99 -7.27
N ARG A 182 -25.21 18.98 -5.99
CA ARG A 182 -25.64 17.95 -5.03
C ARG A 182 -27.17 17.86 -4.90
N SER A 183 -27.85 19.00 -4.83
CA SER A 183 -29.31 19.09 -4.68
C SER A 183 -30.06 19.16 -6.02
N HIS A 184 -29.36 19.17 -7.15
CA HIS A 184 -29.99 19.24 -8.46
C HIS A 184 -30.70 17.92 -8.80
N PRO A 185 -31.97 17.96 -9.28
CA PRO A 185 -32.77 16.77 -9.56
C PRO A 185 -32.16 15.90 -10.67
N ASP A 186 -31.47 16.52 -11.63
CA ASP A 186 -30.87 15.84 -12.80
C ASP A 186 -29.35 15.66 -12.66
N ARG A 187 -28.83 15.56 -11.44
CA ARG A 187 -27.38 15.41 -11.22
C ARG A 187 -26.86 14.13 -11.88
N SER A 188 -25.84 14.28 -12.70
CA SER A 188 -25.14 13.18 -13.36
C SER A 188 -23.75 13.62 -13.78
N ILE A 189 -22.81 12.69 -13.91
CA ILE A 189 -21.45 13.00 -14.38
C ILE A 189 -21.50 13.67 -15.76
N LYS A 190 -22.39 13.22 -16.66
CA LYS A 190 -22.60 13.84 -17.97
C LYS A 190 -23.00 15.31 -17.83
N LYS A 191 -23.97 15.64 -16.97
CA LYS A 191 -24.40 17.03 -16.75
C LYS A 191 -23.31 17.88 -16.10
N LEU A 192 -22.56 17.32 -15.16
CA LEU A 192 -21.40 17.99 -14.55
C LEU A 192 -20.36 18.36 -15.61
N LEU A 193 -20.00 17.42 -16.49
CA LEU A 193 -19.06 17.68 -17.59
C LEU A 193 -19.62 18.70 -18.59
N GLN A 194 -20.90 18.66 -18.92
CA GLN A 194 -21.54 19.67 -19.78
C GLN A 194 -21.45 21.07 -19.17
N ARG A 195 -21.68 21.21 -17.85
CA ARG A 195 -21.54 22.49 -17.15
C ARG A 195 -20.09 22.98 -17.10
N LEU A 196 -19.13 22.08 -16.95
CA LEU A 196 -17.71 22.48 -16.87
C LEU A 196 -17.07 22.75 -18.23
N LEU A 197 -17.52 22.09 -19.31
CA LEU A 197 -16.80 22.05 -20.58
C LEU A 197 -17.60 22.57 -21.78
N SER A 198 -18.90 22.82 -21.66
CA SER A 198 -19.75 23.05 -22.85
C SER A 198 -20.67 24.27 -22.77
N ILE A 199 -20.91 24.85 -21.59
CA ILE A 199 -21.71 26.07 -21.46
C ILE A 199 -20.83 27.32 -21.60
N SER A 200 -21.46 28.47 -21.80
CA SER A 200 -20.75 29.75 -21.84
C SER A 200 -20.19 30.14 -20.46
N LEU A 201 -19.17 30.99 -20.43
CA LEU A 201 -18.61 31.52 -19.16
C LEU A 201 -19.67 32.26 -18.34
N ALA A 202 -20.58 32.99 -18.98
CA ALA A 202 -21.68 33.68 -18.31
C ALA A 202 -22.62 32.69 -17.60
N GLU A 203 -23.05 31.63 -18.30
CA GLU A 203 -23.89 30.59 -17.68
C GLU A 203 -23.16 29.82 -16.57
N LEU A 204 -21.84 29.62 -16.72
CA LEU A 204 -21.02 28.98 -15.68
C LEU A 204 -20.90 29.89 -14.46
N TYR A 205 -20.65 31.18 -14.66
CA TYR A 205 -20.63 32.20 -13.60
C TYR A 205 -21.94 32.22 -12.81
N ASP A 206 -23.08 32.28 -13.51
CA ASP A 206 -24.41 32.23 -12.88
C ASP A 206 -24.59 30.94 -12.06
N PHE A 207 -24.05 29.82 -12.53
CA PHE A 207 -24.18 28.53 -11.86
C PHE A 207 -23.32 28.41 -10.60
N VAL A 208 -22.12 29.02 -10.57
CA VAL A 208 -21.22 28.99 -9.41
C VAL A 208 -21.33 30.26 -8.55
N GLN A 209 -22.33 31.11 -8.79
CA GLN A 209 -22.53 32.33 -8.04
C GLN A 209 -22.66 32.05 -6.54
N GLY A 210 -22.03 32.89 -5.71
CA GLY A 210 -22.00 32.69 -4.26
C GLY A 210 -20.95 31.67 -3.78
N THR A 211 -20.17 31.10 -4.71
CA THR A 211 -18.96 30.32 -4.39
C THR A 211 -17.70 31.13 -4.67
N ASP A 212 -16.58 30.68 -4.11
CA ASP A 212 -15.25 31.22 -4.39
C ASP A 212 -14.79 30.99 -5.84
N ALA A 213 -15.40 30.05 -6.57
CA ALA A 213 -15.11 29.80 -7.97
C ALA A 213 -15.67 30.88 -8.92
N ALA A 214 -16.64 31.69 -8.51
CA ALA A 214 -17.27 32.69 -9.36
C ALA A 214 -16.27 33.71 -9.92
N ASN A 215 -15.30 34.12 -9.11
CA ASN A 215 -14.24 35.05 -9.54
C ASN A 215 -13.37 34.50 -10.67
N LEU A 216 -13.30 33.17 -10.86
CA LEU A 216 -12.46 32.57 -11.90
C LEU A 216 -13.10 32.62 -13.29
N VAL A 217 -14.42 32.81 -13.35
CA VAL A 217 -15.22 32.80 -14.59
C VAL A 217 -15.95 34.12 -14.81
N ASP A 218 -15.68 35.12 -13.97
CA ASP A 218 -16.17 36.47 -14.12
C ASP A 218 -15.54 37.13 -15.36
N GLY A 219 -16.37 37.40 -16.37
CA GLY A 219 -15.96 38.04 -17.61
C GLY A 219 -15.50 39.50 -17.46
N SER A 220 -15.60 40.09 -16.26
CA SER A 220 -15.12 41.45 -15.98
C SER A 220 -13.62 41.53 -15.65
N ILE A 221 -12.92 40.40 -15.55
CA ILE A 221 -11.46 40.37 -15.43
C ILE A 221 -10.83 40.81 -16.76
N LYS A 222 -10.58 42.11 -16.90
CA LYS A 222 -9.66 42.65 -17.90
C LYS A 222 -8.26 42.16 -17.54
N LEU A 223 -7.69 41.29 -18.36
CA LEU A 223 -6.25 41.07 -18.36
C LEU A 223 -5.59 42.45 -18.51
N VAL A 224 -4.92 42.91 -17.47
CA VAL A 224 -4.01 44.04 -17.58
C VAL A 224 -2.81 43.49 -18.35
N ALA A 225 -2.85 43.63 -19.67
CA ALA A 225 -1.69 43.38 -20.51
C ALA A 225 -0.66 44.46 -20.17
N GLU A 226 0.42 44.07 -19.50
CA GLU A 226 1.70 44.81 -19.54
C GLU A 226 2.47 44.43 -20.81
#